data_AF-A0A842MUJ1-F1
#
_entry.id   AF-A0A842MUJ1-F1
#
_cell.length_a   1.000
_cell.length_b   1.000
_cell.length_c   1.000
_cell.angle_alpha   90.00
_cell.angle_beta   90.00
_cell.angle_gamma   90.00
#
_symmetry.space_group_name_H-M   'P 1'
#
loop_
_entity.id
_entity.type
_entity.pdbx_description
1 polymer ?
#
loop_
_entity_poly.entity_id
_entity_poly.type
_entity_poly.pdbx_seq_one_letter_code
_entity_poly.pdbx_strand_id
1 'polypeptide(L)'
;MKILDDIRVLDLSHVWYGPWCTMMLADMGAEVIRVEPPWGAIDRLAEGALFGGASYTFHHLNLNKKDITLNLKDPEGVGIFMELVKKADVVVQNFSPGAMERLGLGYDVLRGLNPGIIYAALSGFGQYGPYSERKSYAMIAEAMSGHTMMTGERADPEGPPLEMAQAYGDLGPGTMAAMAILGAIRYRDRTGVGQMIDVAQYDCMVAYNTAITGYTLSGLLPLELQKKYPMGRGVGGLYEAKDGGWIRIAAFGPRFLDLLNRHYGLEMVEKEFIGERVKEMTRDEAVEHFVGMGLPCAPVFHVDETVADPHLAARGMFVELEHPLAGTVKVPNFPIKFSETPGEVRSAAPVLGAHSKELLMGVLGMSEERFVELVRAGVTSQA
;
A
#
# COMPACT_ATOMS: atom_id res chain seq x y z
N MET A 1 4.41 -8.94 23.66
CA MET A 1 3.08 -9.01 23.04
C MET A 1 3.10 -8.12 21.83
N LYS A 2 2.76 -8.63 20.64
CA LYS A 2 2.61 -7.83 19.42
C LYS A 2 1.15 -7.37 19.31
N ILE A 3 0.87 -6.45 18.39
CA ILE A 3 -0.46 -5.82 18.29
C ILE A 3 -1.52 -6.86 17.86
N LEU A 4 -1.13 -7.77 16.98
CA LEU A 4 -2.01 -8.77 16.38
C LEU A 4 -1.44 -10.20 16.50
N ASP A 5 -0.67 -10.53 17.55
CA ASP A 5 -0.08 -11.88 17.69
C ASP A 5 -1.10 -13.00 17.92
N ASP A 6 -2.35 -12.65 18.19
CA ASP A 6 -3.50 -13.53 18.34
C ASP A 6 -4.38 -13.62 17.07
N ILE A 7 -4.04 -12.90 16.00
CA ILE A 7 -4.84 -12.83 14.77
C ILE A 7 -4.23 -13.66 13.65
N ARG A 8 -5.03 -14.54 13.05
CA ARG A 8 -4.70 -15.27 11.83
C ARG A 8 -5.49 -14.74 10.63
N VAL A 9 -4.77 -14.42 9.55
CA VAL A 9 -5.33 -13.91 8.29
C VAL A 9 -5.09 -14.91 7.17
N LEU A 10 -6.13 -15.28 6.43
CA LEU A 10 -6.02 -15.99 5.16
C LEU A 10 -6.02 -14.96 4.03
N ASP A 11 -4.91 -14.88 3.31
CA ASP A 11 -4.66 -13.91 2.25
C ASP A 11 -4.83 -14.58 0.87
N LEU A 12 -5.99 -14.35 0.25
CA LEU A 12 -6.34 -14.73 -1.13
C LEU A 12 -6.22 -13.54 -2.07
N SER A 13 -5.16 -12.74 -1.91
CA SER A 13 -4.96 -11.56 -2.72
C SER A 13 -3.73 -11.62 -3.62
N HIS A 14 -3.72 -10.79 -4.65
CA HIS A 14 -2.62 -10.67 -5.60
C HIS A 14 -2.33 -9.22 -5.98
N VAL A 15 -1.16 -8.99 -6.55
CA VAL A 15 -0.72 -7.72 -7.13
C VAL A 15 -0.47 -6.70 -6.00
N TRP A 16 -1.04 -5.50 -6.02
CA TRP A 16 -0.69 -4.45 -5.04
C TRP A 16 -1.68 -4.32 -3.89
N TYR A 17 -2.98 -4.29 -4.20
CA TYR A 17 -4.04 -3.86 -3.28
C TYR A 17 -4.16 -4.72 -2.00
N GLY A 18 -4.56 -5.98 -2.16
CA GLY A 18 -4.71 -6.89 -1.02
C GLY A 18 -3.36 -7.24 -0.38
N PRO A 19 -2.28 -7.49 -1.15
CA PRO A 19 -1.00 -7.82 -0.54
C PRO A 19 -0.44 -6.71 0.33
N TRP A 20 -0.61 -5.44 -0.05
CA TRP A 20 -0.29 -4.29 0.80
C TRP A 20 -1.07 -4.30 2.11
N CYS A 21 -2.40 -4.48 2.04
CA CYS A 21 -3.27 -4.56 3.21
C CYS A 21 -2.80 -5.66 4.18
N THR A 22 -2.55 -6.87 3.69
CA THR A 22 -2.19 -8.01 4.54
C THR A 22 -0.74 -7.94 5.03
N MET A 23 0.19 -7.36 4.26
CA MET A 23 1.55 -7.08 4.73
C MET A 23 1.52 -6.16 5.96
N MET A 24 0.73 -5.08 5.94
CA MET A 24 0.59 -4.20 7.10
C MET A 24 0.10 -4.94 8.34
N LEU A 25 -0.83 -5.89 8.19
CA LEU A 25 -1.30 -6.72 9.31
C LEU A 25 -0.19 -7.65 9.82
N ALA A 26 0.61 -8.24 8.91
CA ALA A 26 1.73 -9.11 9.26
C ALA A 26 2.81 -8.34 10.05
N ASP A 27 3.13 -7.12 9.61
CA ASP A 27 4.08 -6.21 10.26
C ASP A 27 3.64 -5.84 11.69
N MET A 28 2.32 -5.71 11.91
CA MET A 28 1.73 -5.49 13.24
C MET A 28 1.67 -6.75 14.11
N GLY A 29 2.00 -7.93 13.57
CA GLY A 29 2.12 -9.17 14.34
C GLY A 29 1.24 -10.33 13.88
N ALA A 30 0.29 -10.10 12.96
CA ALA A 30 -0.65 -11.15 12.54
C ALA A 30 0.07 -12.32 11.86
N GLU A 31 -0.45 -13.53 12.07
CA GLU A 31 -0.08 -14.69 11.26
C GLU A 31 -0.83 -14.62 9.93
N VAL A 32 -0.17 -14.05 8.92
CA VAL A 32 -0.72 -13.93 7.57
C VAL A 32 -0.29 -15.13 6.74
N ILE A 33 -1.27 -15.93 6.35
CA ILE A 33 -1.12 -17.11 5.50
C ILE A 33 -1.60 -16.75 4.10
N ARG A 34 -0.65 -16.53 3.20
CA ARG A 34 -0.92 -16.34 1.77
C ARG A 34 -1.27 -17.67 1.13
N VAL A 35 -2.42 -17.72 0.47
CA VAL A 35 -2.93 -18.92 -0.22
C VAL A 35 -2.76 -18.73 -1.71
N GLU A 36 -1.85 -19.49 -2.30
CA GLU A 36 -1.54 -19.44 -3.73
C GLU A 36 -1.92 -20.74 -4.44
N PRO A 37 -2.15 -20.75 -5.76
CA PRO A 37 -2.23 -22.02 -6.47
C PRO A 37 -0.87 -22.75 -6.46
N PRO A 38 -0.82 -24.08 -6.63
CA PRO A 38 0.44 -24.85 -6.63
C PRO A 38 1.50 -24.42 -7.66
N TRP A 39 1.09 -23.69 -8.69
CA TRP A 39 1.95 -23.11 -9.73
C TRP A 39 2.31 -21.63 -9.49
N GLY A 40 1.89 -21.03 -8.38
CA GLY A 40 2.17 -19.65 -7.99
C GLY A 40 1.16 -18.63 -8.53
N ALA A 41 0.99 -17.55 -7.77
CA ALA A 41 0.17 -16.41 -8.14
C ALA A 41 0.87 -15.51 -9.19
N ILE A 42 0.06 -14.78 -9.96
CA ILE A 42 0.52 -13.98 -11.10
C ILE A 42 1.50 -12.86 -10.71
N ASP A 43 1.38 -12.32 -9.51
CA ASP A 43 2.20 -11.23 -8.98
C ASP A 43 3.62 -11.65 -8.60
N ARG A 44 3.90 -12.96 -8.52
CA ARG A 44 5.29 -13.45 -8.54
C ARG A 44 6.00 -13.04 -9.83
N LEU A 45 5.25 -12.94 -10.93
CA LEU A 45 5.71 -12.62 -12.28
C LEU A 45 5.24 -11.21 -12.68
N ALA A 46 5.77 -10.17 -12.04
CA ALA A 46 5.59 -8.80 -12.54
C ALA A 46 6.59 -8.51 -13.68
N GLU A 47 6.32 -7.49 -14.48
CA GLU A 47 7.23 -7.07 -15.56
C GLU A 47 8.62 -6.71 -15.02
N GLY A 48 9.67 -7.24 -15.66
CA GLY A 48 11.06 -6.94 -15.34
C GLY A 48 11.85 -8.13 -14.81
N ALA A 49 12.85 -7.83 -13.97
CA ALA A 49 13.77 -8.82 -13.44
C ALA A 49 13.16 -9.62 -12.28
N LEU A 50 13.45 -10.92 -12.25
CA LEU A 50 13.11 -11.81 -11.15
C LEU A 50 14.34 -12.06 -10.28
N PHE A 51 14.16 -11.98 -8.96
CA PHE A 51 15.19 -12.22 -7.96
C PHE A 51 14.77 -13.43 -7.13
N GLY A 52 15.53 -14.53 -7.19
CA GLY A 52 15.12 -15.78 -6.53
C GLY A 52 13.75 -16.31 -7.00
N GLY A 53 13.38 -16.04 -8.25
CA GLY A 53 12.13 -16.51 -8.86
C GLY A 53 10.90 -15.62 -8.66
N ALA A 54 11.03 -14.44 -8.05
CA ALA A 54 9.93 -13.50 -7.85
C ALA A 54 10.30 -12.04 -8.16
N SER A 55 9.31 -11.23 -8.53
CA SER A 55 9.47 -9.79 -8.79
C SER A 55 9.86 -9.00 -7.53
N TYR A 56 10.49 -7.84 -7.70
CA TYR A 56 10.78 -6.94 -6.57
C TYR A 56 9.50 -6.48 -5.85
N THR A 57 8.39 -6.34 -6.58
CA THR A 57 7.07 -6.03 -6.01
C THR A 57 6.58 -7.16 -5.12
N PHE A 58 6.73 -8.42 -5.54
CA PHE A 58 6.38 -9.56 -4.71
C PHE A 58 7.21 -9.60 -3.43
N HIS A 59 8.53 -9.38 -3.55
CA HIS A 59 9.44 -9.29 -2.40
C HIS A 59 9.01 -8.22 -1.40
N HIS A 60 8.58 -7.07 -1.91
CA HIS A 60 8.13 -5.97 -1.07
C HIS A 60 6.79 -6.26 -0.40
N LEU A 61 5.78 -6.72 -1.13
CA LEU A 61 4.39 -6.79 -0.65
C LEU A 61 4.03 -8.08 0.09
N ASN A 62 4.97 -9.01 0.22
CA ASN A 62 4.74 -10.29 0.90
C ASN A 62 5.72 -10.55 2.04
N LEU A 63 6.39 -9.50 2.53
CA LEU A 63 7.15 -9.54 3.77
C LEU A 63 6.31 -10.09 4.92
N ASN A 64 6.96 -10.80 5.85
CA ASN A 64 6.35 -11.39 7.05
C ASN A 64 5.26 -12.47 6.83
N LYS A 65 4.90 -12.80 5.58
CA LYS A 65 3.85 -13.78 5.30
C LYS A 65 4.39 -15.21 5.30
N LYS A 66 3.53 -16.14 5.70
CA LYS A 66 3.66 -17.57 5.37
C LYS A 66 2.97 -17.84 4.04
N ASP A 67 3.41 -18.89 3.36
CA ASP A 67 2.86 -19.30 2.05
C ASP A 67 2.42 -20.75 2.11
N ILE A 68 1.17 -20.98 1.74
CA ILE A 68 0.59 -22.29 1.49
C ILE A 68 0.07 -22.32 0.06
N THR A 69 0.25 -23.46 -0.61
CA THR A 69 -0.36 -23.67 -1.90
C THR A 69 -1.61 -24.53 -1.81
N LEU A 70 -2.71 -24.06 -2.41
CA LEU A 70 -3.96 -24.80 -2.53
C LEU A 70 -4.57 -24.58 -3.90
N ASN A 71 -4.88 -25.68 -4.60
CA ASN A 71 -5.62 -25.62 -5.85
C ASN A 71 -7.12 -25.43 -5.55
N LEU A 72 -7.56 -24.17 -5.48
CA LEU A 72 -8.97 -23.84 -5.21
C LEU A 72 -9.92 -24.13 -6.38
N LYS A 73 -9.43 -24.69 -7.49
CA LYS A 73 -10.30 -25.29 -8.54
C LYS A 73 -10.63 -26.75 -8.26
N ASP A 74 -9.92 -27.38 -7.32
CA ASP A 74 -10.18 -28.72 -6.84
C ASP A 74 -11.10 -28.65 -5.61
N PRO A 75 -12.22 -29.41 -5.57
CA PRO A 75 -13.08 -29.49 -4.39
C PRO A 75 -12.33 -29.85 -3.10
N GLU A 76 -11.26 -30.64 -3.20
CA GLU A 76 -10.42 -31.01 -2.06
C GLU A 76 -9.63 -29.81 -1.53
N GLY A 77 -9.09 -28.98 -2.43
CA GLY A 77 -8.43 -27.72 -2.07
C GLY A 77 -9.39 -26.72 -1.43
N VAL A 78 -10.62 -26.62 -1.97
CA VAL A 78 -11.70 -25.81 -1.37
C VAL A 78 -12.05 -26.32 0.03
N GLY A 79 -12.18 -27.64 0.21
CA GLY A 79 -12.46 -28.25 1.51
C GLY A 79 -11.39 -27.95 2.56
N ILE A 80 -10.11 -28.03 2.18
CA ILE A 80 -8.98 -27.67 3.05
C ILE A 80 -9.04 -26.19 3.44
N PHE A 81 -9.32 -25.30 2.48
CA PHE A 81 -9.47 -23.88 2.77
C PHE A 81 -10.63 -23.61 3.75
N MET A 82 -11.75 -24.30 3.61
CA MET A 82 -12.87 -24.20 4.57
C MET A 82 -12.48 -24.64 5.98
N GLU A 83 -11.64 -25.66 6.15
CA GLU A 83 -11.11 -26.03 7.47
C GLU A 83 -10.17 -24.97 8.04
N LEU A 84 -9.35 -24.31 7.20
CA LEU A 84 -8.53 -23.17 7.62
C LEU A 84 -9.39 -21.98 8.09
N VAL A 85 -10.51 -21.70 7.42
CA VAL A 85 -11.44 -20.62 7.81
C VAL A 85 -12.00 -20.80 9.22
N LYS A 86 -12.22 -22.05 9.67
CA LYS A 86 -12.66 -22.34 11.05
C LYS A 86 -11.59 -21.98 12.10
N LYS A 87 -10.35 -21.79 11.69
CA LYS A 87 -9.18 -21.49 12.53
C LYS A 87 -8.60 -20.10 12.27
N ALA A 88 -9.27 -19.28 11.46
CA ALA A 88 -8.84 -17.95 11.07
C ALA A 88 -9.77 -16.86 11.62
N ASP A 89 -9.23 -15.65 11.71
CA ASP A 89 -9.92 -14.46 12.19
C ASP A 89 -10.40 -13.59 11.02
N VAL A 90 -9.60 -13.56 9.95
CA VAL A 90 -9.81 -12.70 8.79
C VAL A 90 -9.57 -13.49 7.51
N VAL A 91 -10.43 -13.29 6.51
CA VAL A 91 -10.15 -13.63 5.10
C VAL A 91 -10.07 -12.33 4.32
N VAL A 92 -8.99 -12.15 3.57
CA VAL A 92 -8.82 -11.02 2.63
C VAL A 92 -8.77 -11.57 1.22
N GLN A 93 -9.54 -10.98 0.31
CA GLN A 93 -9.54 -11.36 -1.11
C GLN A 93 -9.68 -10.12 -1.99
N ASN A 94 -9.05 -10.14 -3.16
CA ASN A 94 -9.20 -9.07 -4.15
C ASN A 94 -9.53 -9.56 -5.57
N PHE A 95 -10.27 -10.65 -5.68
CA PHE A 95 -10.80 -11.10 -6.95
C PHE A 95 -11.98 -10.23 -7.41
N SER A 96 -12.30 -10.31 -8.69
CA SER A 96 -13.50 -9.66 -9.25
C SER A 96 -14.76 -10.14 -8.50
N PRO A 97 -15.73 -9.25 -8.22
CA PRO A 97 -16.99 -9.62 -7.56
C PRO A 97 -17.65 -10.86 -8.18
N GLY A 98 -18.19 -11.74 -7.33
CA GLY A 98 -18.76 -13.03 -7.75
C GLY A 98 -17.75 -14.17 -7.91
N ALA A 99 -16.44 -13.91 -7.92
CA ALA A 99 -15.43 -14.97 -8.10
C ALA A 99 -15.38 -15.93 -6.91
N MET A 100 -15.40 -15.39 -5.69
CA MET A 100 -15.38 -16.21 -4.47
C MET A 100 -16.68 -17.00 -4.30
N GLU A 101 -17.81 -16.43 -4.70
CA GLU A 101 -19.11 -17.11 -4.72
C GLU A 101 -19.09 -18.31 -5.67
N ARG A 102 -18.50 -18.17 -6.87
CA ARG A 102 -18.32 -19.29 -7.81
C ARG A 102 -17.39 -20.39 -7.29
N LEU A 103 -16.45 -20.04 -6.42
CA LEU A 103 -15.59 -21.00 -5.72
C LEU A 103 -16.27 -21.65 -4.51
N GLY A 104 -17.47 -21.21 -4.13
CA GLY A 104 -18.13 -21.65 -2.90
C GLY A 104 -17.51 -21.05 -1.62
N LEU A 105 -16.76 -19.95 -1.75
CA LEU A 105 -16.01 -19.30 -0.67
C LEU A 105 -16.51 -17.87 -0.38
N GLY A 106 -17.73 -17.54 -0.83
CA GLY A 106 -18.37 -16.25 -0.56
C GLY A 106 -18.67 -16.03 0.93
N TYR A 107 -18.92 -14.77 1.31
CA TYR A 107 -19.07 -14.36 2.71
C TYR A 107 -20.11 -15.18 3.48
N ASP A 108 -21.30 -15.40 2.90
CA ASP A 108 -22.38 -16.12 3.60
C ASP A 108 -21.99 -17.56 3.94
N VAL A 109 -21.22 -18.22 3.06
CA VAL A 109 -20.71 -19.57 3.31
C VAL A 109 -19.70 -19.55 4.45
N LEU A 110 -18.71 -18.65 4.39
CA LEU A 110 -17.65 -18.59 5.38
C LEU A 110 -18.18 -18.16 6.75
N ARG A 111 -19.15 -17.24 6.80
CA ARG A 111 -19.84 -16.84 8.04
C ARG A 111 -20.63 -18.01 8.64
N GLY A 112 -21.24 -18.85 7.81
CA GLY A 112 -21.93 -20.07 8.27
C GLY A 112 -20.98 -21.07 8.95
N LEU A 113 -19.71 -21.13 8.50
CA LEU A 113 -18.67 -21.97 9.11
C LEU A 113 -18.05 -21.33 10.36
N ASN A 114 -17.85 -20.01 10.34
CA ASN A 114 -17.23 -19.23 11.40
C ASN A 114 -17.98 -17.90 11.58
N PRO A 115 -18.93 -17.79 12.52
CA PRO A 115 -19.69 -16.56 12.76
C PRO A 115 -18.83 -15.36 13.18
N GLY A 116 -17.61 -15.60 13.67
CA GLY A 116 -16.63 -14.60 14.05
C GLY A 116 -15.77 -14.09 12.88
N ILE A 117 -15.92 -14.64 11.67
CA ILE A 117 -15.02 -14.32 10.55
C ILE A 117 -15.22 -12.89 10.06
N ILE A 118 -14.10 -12.18 9.88
CA ILE A 118 -14.06 -10.90 9.17
C ILE A 118 -13.70 -11.19 7.73
N TYR A 119 -14.55 -10.79 6.79
CA TYR A 119 -14.35 -11.04 5.36
C TYR A 119 -14.13 -9.72 4.63
N ALA A 120 -12.89 -9.43 4.25
CA ALA A 120 -12.53 -8.22 3.53
C ALA A 120 -12.50 -8.48 2.02
N ALA A 121 -13.46 -7.90 1.32
CA ALA A 121 -13.58 -7.94 -0.13
C ALA A 121 -13.05 -6.63 -0.74
N LEU A 122 -11.93 -6.71 -1.43
CA LEU A 122 -11.21 -5.57 -1.98
C LEU A 122 -11.39 -5.58 -3.50
N SER A 123 -12.19 -4.66 -4.06
CA SER A 123 -12.43 -4.60 -5.51
C SER A 123 -12.32 -3.18 -6.05
N GLY A 124 -12.31 -3.03 -7.39
CA GLY A 124 -12.20 -1.70 -8.01
C GLY A 124 -13.38 -0.79 -7.71
N PHE A 125 -14.59 -1.32 -7.82
CA PHE A 125 -15.85 -0.57 -7.80
C PHE A 125 -16.83 -1.06 -6.73
N GLY A 126 -16.37 -1.84 -5.76
CA GLY A 126 -17.20 -2.44 -4.71
C GLY A 126 -17.83 -3.77 -5.13
N GLN A 127 -18.55 -4.41 -4.21
CA GLN A 127 -19.28 -5.65 -4.49
C GLN A 127 -20.65 -5.43 -5.13
N TYR A 128 -21.10 -4.18 -5.23
CA TYR A 128 -22.37 -3.78 -5.83
C TYR A 128 -22.24 -2.48 -6.62
N GLY A 129 -23.29 -2.13 -7.37
CA GLY A 129 -23.33 -0.92 -8.20
C GLY A 129 -23.13 -1.21 -9.70
N PRO A 130 -23.33 -0.20 -10.57
CA PRO A 130 -23.36 -0.40 -12.02
C PRO A 130 -22.01 -0.79 -12.63
N TYR A 131 -20.91 -0.58 -11.90
CA TYR A 131 -19.55 -0.83 -12.37
C TYR A 131 -18.87 -1.99 -11.63
N SER A 132 -19.56 -2.71 -10.74
CA SER A 132 -18.97 -3.79 -9.92
C SER A 132 -18.34 -4.90 -10.76
N GLU A 133 -18.86 -5.19 -11.96
CA GLU A 133 -18.32 -6.20 -12.86
C GLU A 133 -17.13 -5.72 -13.72
N ARG A 134 -16.76 -4.44 -13.65
CA ARG A 134 -15.63 -3.90 -14.43
C ARG A 134 -14.31 -4.32 -13.80
N LYS A 135 -13.33 -4.65 -14.65
CA LYS A 135 -11.94 -4.85 -14.23
C LYS A 135 -11.33 -3.52 -13.81
N SER A 136 -10.45 -3.56 -12.83
CA SER A 136 -9.77 -2.39 -12.27
C SER A 136 -8.34 -2.73 -11.88
N TYR A 137 -7.50 -1.70 -11.96
CA TYR A 137 -6.16 -1.58 -11.39
C TYR A 137 -6.07 -0.19 -10.75
N ALA A 138 -5.03 0.10 -9.97
CA ALA A 138 -4.80 1.42 -9.36
C ALA A 138 -5.13 2.58 -10.33
N MET A 139 -4.50 2.61 -11.50
CA MET A 139 -4.64 3.67 -12.50
C MET A 139 -6.10 3.95 -12.93
N ILE A 140 -6.99 2.94 -12.90
CA ILE A 140 -8.40 3.12 -13.23
C ILE A 140 -9.11 3.94 -12.14
N ALA A 141 -8.88 3.60 -10.87
CA ALA A 141 -9.44 4.34 -9.74
C ALA A 141 -8.85 5.76 -9.64
N GLU A 142 -7.56 5.92 -9.94
CA GLU A 142 -6.88 7.21 -9.99
C GLU A 142 -7.45 8.13 -11.08
N ALA A 143 -7.65 7.59 -12.29
CA ALA A 143 -8.21 8.33 -13.41
C ALA A 143 -9.64 8.75 -13.13
N MET A 144 -10.49 7.82 -12.69
CA MET A 144 -11.91 8.10 -12.46
C MET A 144 -12.15 9.03 -11.27
N SER A 145 -11.27 9.04 -10.27
CA SER A 145 -11.39 9.91 -9.09
C SER A 145 -10.90 11.34 -9.32
N GLY A 146 -10.39 11.66 -10.53
CA GLY A 146 -9.88 12.97 -10.89
C GLY A 146 -8.43 13.23 -10.47
N HIS A 147 -7.75 12.28 -9.83
CA HIS A 147 -6.36 12.44 -9.39
C HIS A 147 -5.39 12.57 -10.56
N THR A 148 -5.57 11.79 -11.62
CA THR A 148 -4.74 11.85 -12.84
C THR A 148 -4.81 13.22 -13.51
N MET A 149 -6.01 13.81 -13.60
CA MET A 149 -6.17 15.16 -14.16
C MET A 149 -5.47 16.20 -13.28
N MET A 150 -5.72 16.19 -11.98
CA MET A 150 -5.12 17.16 -11.05
C MET A 150 -3.59 17.04 -10.97
N THR A 151 -3.04 15.84 -11.18
CA THR A 151 -1.58 15.64 -11.25
C THR A 151 -1.01 16.33 -12.49
N GLY A 152 -1.66 16.18 -13.64
CA GLY A 152 -1.32 16.88 -14.87
C GLY A 152 -1.44 18.40 -14.72
N GLU A 153 -2.59 18.90 -14.28
CA GLU A 153 -2.85 20.34 -14.11
C GLU A 153 -1.82 21.04 -13.20
N ARG A 154 -1.27 20.33 -12.22
CA ARG A 154 -0.23 20.86 -11.32
C ARG A 154 1.14 20.97 -11.98
N ALA A 155 1.43 20.11 -12.96
CA ALA A 155 2.69 20.11 -13.69
C ALA A 155 2.63 21.07 -14.89
N ASP A 156 1.60 20.93 -15.71
CA ASP A 156 1.30 21.77 -16.87
C ASP A 156 -0.22 21.93 -17.00
N PRO A 157 -0.79 23.10 -16.63
CA PRO A 157 -2.22 23.36 -16.73
C PRO A 157 -2.83 23.20 -18.12
N GLU A 158 -2.02 23.33 -19.18
CA GLU A 158 -2.44 23.18 -20.58
C GLU A 158 -1.98 21.84 -21.18
N GLY A 159 -1.26 21.03 -20.39
CA GLY A 159 -0.71 19.75 -20.78
C GLY A 159 -1.72 18.60 -20.67
N PRO A 160 -1.34 17.39 -21.13
CA PRO A 160 -2.17 16.22 -20.95
C PRO A 160 -2.25 15.81 -19.46
N PRO A 161 -3.26 15.02 -19.06
CA PRO A 161 -3.26 14.37 -17.75
C PRO A 161 -1.98 13.57 -17.52
N LEU A 162 -1.51 13.54 -16.28
CA LEU A 162 -0.30 12.79 -15.90
C LEU A 162 -0.66 11.72 -14.87
N GLU A 163 -0.11 10.53 -15.05
CA GLU A 163 -0.24 9.45 -14.08
C GLU A 163 0.47 9.80 -12.78
N MET A 164 -0.05 9.28 -11.67
CA MET A 164 0.67 9.35 -10.41
C MET A 164 1.83 8.36 -10.43
N ALA A 165 2.91 8.69 -9.73
CA ALA A 165 3.98 7.74 -9.50
C ALA A 165 3.49 6.61 -8.58
N GLN A 166 3.80 5.35 -8.91
CA GLN A 166 3.39 4.16 -8.15
C GLN A 166 1.87 3.92 -8.12
N ALA A 167 1.44 2.79 -7.55
CA ALA A 167 0.06 2.34 -7.54
C ALA A 167 -0.75 2.92 -6.35
N TYR A 168 -0.87 4.24 -6.24
CA TYR A 168 -1.59 4.87 -5.11
C TYR A 168 -3.07 4.48 -5.03
N GLY A 169 -3.69 4.21 -6.18
CA GLY A 169 -5.03 3.64 -6.29
C GLY A 169 -5.17 2.23 -5.73
N ASP A 170 -4.07 1.54 -5.40
CA ASP A 170 -4.05 0.28 -4.65
C ASP A 170 -3.57 0.52 -3.20
N LEU A 171 -2.50 1.29 -3.00
CA LEU A 171 -1.85 1.47 -1.70
C LEU A 171 -2.71 2.26 -0.70
N GLY A 172 -3.35 3.34 -1.14
CA GLY A 172 -4.25 4.15 -0.30
C GLY A 172 -5.46 3.33 0.15
N PRO A 173 -6.25 2.78 -0.78
CA PRO A 173 -7.36 1.90 -0.44
C PRO A 173 -6.94 0.68 0.40
N GLY A 174 -5.78 0.07 0.13
CA GLY A 174 -5.26 -1.06 0.90
C GLY A 174 -4.97 -0.70 2.36
N THR A 175 -4.50 0.53 2.59
CA THR A 175 -4.31 1.07 3.94
C THR A 175 -5.66 1.28 4.65
N MET A 176 -6.68 1.78 3.94
CA MET A 176 -8.04 1.88 4.48
C MET A 176 -8.64 0.52 4.81
N ALA A 177 -8.39 -0.51 3.99
CA ALA A 177 -8.82 -1.87 4.24
C ALA A 177 -8.18 -2.45 5.52
N ALA A 178 -6.87 -2.28 5.71
CA ALA A 178 -6.20 -2.70 6.94
C ALA A 178 -6.81 -2.00 8.18
N MET A 179 -7.05 -0.68 8.09
CA MET A 179 -7.73 0.08 9.14
C MET A 179 -9.14 -0.45 9.42
N ALA A 180 -9.93 -0.75 8.39
CA ALA A 180 -11.28 -1.29 8.53
C ALA A 180 -11.28 -2.69 9.18
N ILE A 181 -10.30 -3.54 8.84
CA ILE A 181 -10.11 -4.85 9.48
C ILE A 181 -9.83 -4.68 10.97
N LEU A 182 -8.95 -3.77 11.38
CA LEU A 182 -8.73 -3.47 12.80
C LEU A 182 -10.03 -3.01 13.50
N GLY A 183 -10.83 -2.18 12.84
CA GLY A 183 -12.14 -1.78 13.34
C GLY A 183 -13.12 -2.94 13.47
N ALA A 184 -13.12 -3.88 12.53
CA ALA A 184 -13.96 -5.07 12.55
C ALA A 184 -13.52 -6.08 13.62
N ILE A 185 -12.21 -6.22 13.87
CA ILE A 185 -11.68 -6.98 15.01
C ILE A 185 -12.23 -6.38 16.30
N ARG A 186 -12.12 -5.06 16.47
CA ARG A 186 -12.65 -4.36 17.65
C ARG A 186 -14.16 -4.54 17.83
N TYR A 187 -14.92 -4.60 16.74
CA TYR A 187 -16.35 -4.91 16.77
C TYR A 187 -16.60 -6.35 17.22
N ARG A 188 -15.89 -7.31 16.64
CA ARG A 188 -15.97 -8.73 16.98
C ARG A 188 -15.61 -8.99 18.44
N ASP A 189 -14.56 -8.37 18.98
CA ASP A 189 -14.16 -8.57 20.38
C ASP A 189 -15.26 -8.17 21.37
N ARG A 190 -16.14 -7.24 20.96
CA ARG A 190 -17.26 -6.77 21.79
C ARG A 190 -18.53 -7.56 21.61
N THR A 191 -18.72 -8.21 20.47
CA THR A 191 -20.00 -8.82 20.08
C THR A 191 -19.92 -10.33 19.88
N GLY A 192 -18.72 -10.88 19.71
CA GLY A 192 -18.47 -12.26 19.30
C GLY A 192 -18.75 -12.52 17.81
N VAL A 193 -19.12 -11.51 17.02
CA VAL A 193 -19.58 -11.67 15.64
C VAL A 193 -18.69 -10.88 14.68
N GLY A 194 -18.27 -11.53 13.59
CA GLY A 194 -17.50 -10.89 12.52
C GLY A 194 -18.41 -10.17 11.53
N GLN A 195 -17.83 -9.63 10.45
CA GLN A 195 -18.58 -8.92 9.42
C GLN A 195 -17.85 -8.91 8.08
N MET A 196 -18.60 -8.66 7.02
CA MET A 196 -18.02 -8.35 5.71
C MET A 196 -17.61 -6.88 5.66
N ILE A 197 -16.47 -6.62 5.02
CA ILE A 197 -15.96 -5.30 4.69
C ILE A 197 -15.86 -5.24 3.16
N ASP A 198 -16.58 -4.31 2.55
CA ASP A 198 -16.50 -4.02 1.12
C ASP A 198 -15.66 -2.74 0.93
N VAL A 199 -14.51 -2.86 0.28
CA VAL A 199 -13.58 -1.74 0.06
C VAL A 199 -13.36 -1.55 -1.43
N ALA A 200 -14.02 -0.53 -1.99
CA ALA A 200 -13.85 -0.13 -3.37
C ALA A 200 -12.63 0.80 -3.53
N GLN A 201 -11.73 0.49 -4.47
CA GLN A 201 -10.61 1.38 -4.81
C GLN A 201 -11.12 2.78 -5.20
N TYR A 202 -12.15 2.83 -6.04
CA TYR A 202 -12.69 4.08 -6.54
C TYR A 202 -13.30 4.94 -5.42
N ASP A 203 -14.09 4.35 -4.51
CA ASP A 203 -14.68 5.08 -3.38
C ASP A 203 -13.60 5.68 -2.47
N CYS A 204 -12.55 4.89 -2.18
CA CYS A 204 -11.43 5.35 -1.37
C CYS A 204 -10.68 6.50 -2.04
N MET A 205 -10.43 6.41 -3.35
CA MET A 205 -9.79 7.48 -4.10
C MET A 205 -10.68 8.72 -4.18
N VAL A 206 -12.00 8.58 -4.32
CA VAL A 206 -12.94 9.71 -4.21
C VAL A 206 -12.86 10.36 -2.82
N ALA A 207 -12.77 9.57 -1.75
CA ALA A 207 -12.66 10.07 -0.38
C ALA A 207 -11.36 10.85 -0.14
N TYR A 208 -10.25 10.51 -0.82
CA TYR A 208 -9.02 11.28 -0.76
C TYR A 208 -9.08 12.61 -1.53
N ASN A 209 -10.02 12.76 -2.49
CA ASN A 209 -10.09 13.93 -3.34
C ASN A 209 -10.91 15.08 -2.71
N THR A 210 -10.25 15.92 -1.91
CA THR A 210 -10.85 17.13 -1.33
C THR A 210 -11.34 18.15 -2.36
N ALA A 211 -10.86 18.09 -3.61
CA ALA A 211 -11.28 19.00 -4.65
C ALA A 211 -12.73 18.73 -5.11
N ILE A 212 -13.26 17.53 -4.87
CA ILE A 212 -14.68 17.21 -5.07
C ILE A 212 -15.54 18.09 -4.15
N THR A 213 -15.19 18.18 -2.86
CA THR A 213 -15.88 19.08 -1.93
C THR A 213 -15.73 20.53 -2.37
N GLY A 214 -14.54 20.94 -2.78
CA GLY A 214 -14.29 22.28 -3.34
C GLY A 214 -15.22 22.61 -4.53
N TYR A 215 -15.37 21.68 -5.47
CA TYR A 215 -16.28 21.81 -6.60
C TYR A 215 -17.74 21.88 -6.15
N THR A 216 -18.20 20.99 -5.26
CA THR A 216 -19.60 20.95 -4.80
C THR A 216 -20.03 22.24 -4.08
N LEU A 217 -19.10 22.93 -3.42
CA LEU A 217 -19.36 24.19 -2.71
C LEU A 217 -19.31 25.42 -3.62
N SER A 218 -18.51 25.37 -4.70
CA SER A 218 -18.19 26.56 -5.50
C SER A 218 -18.74 26.54 -6.92
N GLY A 219 -19.02 25.35 -7.47
CA GLY A 219 -19.29 25.11 -8.89
C GLY A 219 -18.06 25.26 -9.80
N LEU A 220 -16.87 25.43 -9.25
CA LEU A 220 -15.63 25.69 -10.00
C LEU A 220 -14.69 24.48 -9.94
N LEU A 221 -14.09 24.16 -11.09
CA LEU A 221 -13.03 23.16 -11.18
C LEU A 221 -11.80 23.59 -10.35
N PRO A 222 -10.91 22.65 -9.97
CA PRO A 222 -9.82 22.94 -9.04
C PRO A 222 -8.93 24.13 -9.49
N LEU A 223 -8.54 24.16 -10.76
CA LEU A 223 -7.73 25.24 -11.31
C LEU A 223 -8.49 26.58 -11.39
N GLU A 224 -9.77 26.55 -11.73
CA GLU A 224 -10.63 27.75 -11.75
C GLU A 224 -10.80 28.33 -10.35
N LEU A 225 -11.01 27.46 -9.36
CA LEU A 225 -11.13 27.83 -7.96
C LEU A 225 -9.82 28.44 -7.45
N GLN A 226 -8.68 27.86 -7.80
CA GLN A 226 -7.36 28.40 -7.49
C GLN A 226 -7.12 29.76 -8.14
N LYS A 227 -7.53 29.96 -9.40
CA LYS A 227 -7.42 31.25 -10.10
C LYS A 227 -8.32 32.33 -9.46
N LYS A 228 -9.54 31.95 -9.04
CA LYS A 228 -10.49 32.86 -8.39
C LYS A 228 -10.09 33.22 -6.97
N TYR A 229 -9.58 32.24 -6.22
CA TYR A 229 -9.12 32.40 -4.83
C TYR A 229 -7.66 31.95 -4.74
N PRO A 230 -6.72 32.77 -5.25
CA PRO A 230 -5.32 32.43 -5.17
C PRO A 230 -4.93 32.28 -3.69
N MET A 231 -4.35 31.12 -3.36
CA MET A 231 -3.59 30.97 -2.12
C MET A 231 -2.65 32.17 -2.03
N GLY A 232 -2.60 32.83 -0.86
CA GLY A 232 -1.87 34.08 -0.67
C GLY A 232 -0.44 34.02 -1.22
N ARG A 233 0.15 35.18 -1.57
CA ARG A 233 1.50 35.28 -2.13
C ARG A 233 2.46 34.36 -1.35
N GLY A 234 3.16 33.50 -2.07
CA GLY A 234 4.04 32.51 -1.50
C GLY A 234 5.07 32.13 -2.55
N VAL A 235 6.30 31.91 -2.10
CA VAL A 235 7.39 31.48 -2.98
C VAL A 235 7.60 29.97 -2.93
N GLY A 236 6.60 29.22 -2.46
CA GLY A 236 6.64 27.77 -2.51
C GLY A 236 6.66 27.26 -3.95
N GLY A 237 7.58 26.35 -4.25
CA GLY A 237 7.84 25.86 -5.60
C GLY A 237 8.82 24.69 -5.63
N LEU A 238 8.98 24.10 -6.81
CA LEU A 238 10.14 23.31 -7.18
C LEU A 238 11.13 24.24 -7.86
N TYR A 239 12.41 24.15 -7.51
CA TYR A 239 13.47 24.99 -8.06
C TYR A 239 14.67 24.13 -8.42
N GLU A 240 15.22 24.37 -9.61
CA GLU A 240 16.43 23.72 -10.10
C GLU A 240 17.67 24.48 -9.62
N ALA A 241 18.63 23.75 -9.07
CA ALA A 241 19.92 24.24 -8.58
C ALA A 241 21.00 24.17 -9.68
N LYS A 242 22.16 24.78 -9.42
CA LYS A 242 23.23 24.93 -10.44
C LYS A 242 23.85 23.61 -10.92
N ASP A 243 23.71 22.57 -10.12
CA ASP A 243 24.20 21.22 -10.38
C ASP A 243 23.15 20.31 -11.05
N GLY A 244 21.99 20.87 -11.45
CA GLY A 244 20.87 20.14 -12.05
C GLY A 244 20.00 19.39 -11.04
N GLY A 245 20.32 19.45 -9.74
CA GLY A 245 19.48 18.93 -8.68
C GLY A 245 18.26 19.82 -8.43
N TRP A 246 17.22 19.27 -7.81
CA TRP A 246 15.98 20.01 -7.51
C TRP A 246 15.76 20.11 -6.01
N ILE A 247 15.17 21.23 -5.57
CA ILE A 247 14.68 21.42 -4.20
C ILE A 247 13.19 21.75 -4.19
N ARG A 248 12.52 21.43 -3.09
CA ARG A 248 11.15 21.82 -2.78
C ARG A 248 11.14 22.80 -1.63
N ILE A 249 10.61 24.00 -1.85
CA ILE A 249 10.35 24.98 -0.78
C ILE A 249 8.84 25.03 -0.52
N ALA A 250 8.43 24.94 0.75
CA ALA A 250 7.04 25.11 1.20
C ALA A 250 6.86 26.41 2.00
N ALA A 251 7.18 27.53 1.37
CA ALA A 251 7.00 28.88 1.91
C ALA A 251 5.64 29.45 1.46
N PHE A 252 4.58 29.05 2.15
CA PHE A 252 3.22 29.52 1.91
C PHE A 252 2.78 30.47 3.04
N GLY A 253 2.50 31.73 2.70
CA GLY A 253 1.92 32.71 3.62
C GLY A 253 2.90 33.72 4.24
N PRO A 254 2.38 34.71 4.98
CA PRO A 254 3.10 35.94 5.33
C PRO A 254 4.37 35.71 6.16
N ARG A 255 4.32 34.81 7.15
CA ARG A 255 5.44 34.53 8.05
C ARG A 255 6.73 34.17 7.30
N PHE A 256 6.62 33.33 6.27
CA PHE A 256 7.78 32.89 5.50
C PHE A 256 8.29 33.97 4.55
N LEU A 257 7.37 34.74 3.95
CA LEU A 257 7.74 35.90 3.14
C LEU A 257 8.48 36.95 3.98
N ASP A 258 8.04 37.23 5.22
CA ASP A 258 8.70 38.18 6.12
C ASP A 258 10.12 37.74 6.53
N LEU A 259 10.36 36.43 6.63
CA LEU A 259 11.71 35.89 6.89
C LEU A 259 12.62 36.13 5.69
N LEU A 260 12.14 35.81 4.49
CA LEU A 260 12.86 36.02 3.24
C LEU A 260 13.14 37.50 2.97
N ASN A 261 12.13 38.35 3.09
CA ASN A 261 12.23 39.80 2.94
C ASN A 261 13.29 40.38 3.87
N ARG A 262 13.26 40.03 5.16
CA ARG A 262 14.27 40.51 6.12
C ARG A 262 15.66 40.01 5.82
N HIS A 263 15.80 38.73 5.43
CA HIS A 263 17.10 38.15 5.14
C HIS A 263 17.75 38.76 3.89
N TYR A 264 16.98 38.96 2.82
CA TYR A 264 17.48 39.52 1.57
C TYR A 264 17.37 41.05 1.47
N GLY A 265 16.82 41.72 2.49
CA GLY A 265 16.61 43.16 2.47
C GLY A 265 15.61 43.62 1.41
N LEU A 266 14.58 42.80 1.13
CA LEU A 266 13.56 43.05 0.12
C LEU A 266 12.27 43.55 0.77
N GLU A 267 11.56 44.44 0.08
CA GLU A 267 10.19 44.81 0.46
C GLU A 267 9.21 43.66 0.17
N MET A 268 9.39 43.00 -0.97
CA MET A 268 8.58 41.87 -1.39
C MET A 268 9.40 40.87 -2.21
N VAL A 269 9.54 39.66 -1.68
CA VAL A 269 10.20 38.55 -2.35
C VAL A 269 9.24 37.89 -3.36
N GLU A 270 9.77 37.58 -4.53
CA GLU A 270 9.06 36.92 -5.63
C GLU A 270 9.66 35.53 -5.92
N LYS A 271 8.90 34.68 -6.61
CA LYS A 271 9.33 33.30 -6.92
C LYS A 271 10.55 33.30 -7.82
N GLU A 272 10.58 34.21 -8.79
CA GLU A 272 11.63 34.40 -9.76
C GLU A 272 12.95 34.72 -9.06
N PHE A 273 12.91 35.63 -8.07
CA PHE A 273 14.09 35.94 -7.26
C PHE A 273 14.61 34.70 -6.53
N ILE A 274 13.73 33.92 -5.88
CA ILE A 274 14.14 32.68 -5.20
C ILE A 274 14.74 31.68 -6.19
N GLY A 275 14.14 31.51 -7.37
CA GLY A 275 14.67 30.64 -8.42
C GLY A 275 16.07 31.04 -8.85
N GLU A 276 16.33 32.33 -9.07
CA GLU A 276 17.67 32.81 -9.42
C GLU A 276 18.67 32.61 -8.27
N ARG A 277 18.26 32.79 -7.00
CA ARG A 277 19.12 32.45 -5.85
C ARG A 277 19.47 30.97 -5.83
N VAL A 278 18.51 30.08 -6.06
CA VAL A 278 18.72 28.63 -6.07
C VAL A 278 19.71 28.22 -7.17
N LYS A 279 19.63 28.83 -8.36
CA LYS A 279 20.56 28.59 -9.48
C LYS A 279 22.01 29.03 -9.21
N GLU A 280 22.29 29.76 -8.14
CA GLU A 280 23.67 30.10 -7.73
C GLU A 280 24.27 29.06 -6.75
N MET A 281 23.45 28.16 -6.23
CA MET A 281 23.80 27.17 -5.21
C MET A 281 23.74 25.75 -5.77
N THR A 282 24.51 24.82 -5.20
CA THR A 282 24.22 23.38 -5.38
C THR A 282 22.90 23.06 -4.69
N ARG A 283 22.30 21.90 -5.00
CA ARG A 283 21.06 21.47 -4.35
C ARG A 283 21.21 21.48 -2.83
N ASP A 284 22.29 20.91 -2.32
CA ASP A 284 22.51 20.72 -0.89
C ASP A 284 22.84 22.06 -0.21
N GLU A 285 23.65 22.94 -0.84
CA GLU A 285 23.87 24.32 -0.39
C GLU A 285 22.54 25.09 -0.25
N ALA A 286 21.65 24.95 -1.24
CA ALA A 286 20.36 25.62 -1.21
C ALA A 286 19.45 25.08 -0.09
N VAL A 287 19.42 23.75 0.12
CA VAL A 287 18.66 23.15 1.23
C VAL A 287 19.17 23.68 2.57
N GLU A 288 20.48 23.63 2.82
CA GLU A 288 21.08 24.15 4.06
C GLU A 288 20.77 25.63 4.27
N HIS A 289 20.86 26.44 3.20
CA HIS A 289 20.57 27.87 3.24
C HIS A 289 19.13 28.16 3.68
N PHE A 290 18.14 27.57 2.99
CA PHE A 290 16.73 27.86 3.29
C PHE A 290 16.25 27.19 4.59
N VAL A 291 16.74 25.99 4.94
CA VAL A 291 16.48 25.37 6.25
C VAL A 291 17.09 26.21 7.38
N GLY A 292 18.30 26.72 7.20
CA GLY A 292 18.97 27.62 8.16
C GLY A 292 18.19 28.92 8.42
N MET A 293 17.39 29.37 7.45
CA MET A 293 16.46 30.49 7.60
C MET A 293 15.14 30.11 8.30
N GLY A 294 14.91 28.84 8.61
CA GLY A 294 13.68 28.33 9.20
C GLY A 294 12.55 28.08 8.21
N LEU A 295 12.86 27.94 6.92
CA LEU A 295 11.88 27.56 5.90
C LEU A 295 11.77 26.03 5.81
N PRO A 296 10.57 25.48 5.56
CA PRO A 296 10.45 24.09 5.17
C PRO A 296 10.99 23.93 3.74
N CYS A 297 12.16 23.28 3.64
CA CYS A 297 12.85 23.01 2.39
C CYS A 297 13.40 21.58 2.41
N ALA A 298 13.38 20.91 1.27
CA ALA A 298 13.90 19.55 1.12
C ALA A 298 14.52 19.34 -0.27
N PRO A 299 15.54 18.48 -0.40
CA PRO A 299 15.99 18.02 -1.71
C PRO A 299 14.92 17.14 -2.37
N VAL A 300 14.91 17.10 -3.70
CA VAL A 300 14.20 16.09 -4.47
C VAL A 300 15.17 14.94 -4.72
N PHE A 301 14.85 13.77 -4.15
CA PHE A 301 15.69 12.58 -4.21
C PHE A 301 15.32 11.65 -5.37
N HIS A 302 16.34 10.96 -5.88
CA HIS A 302 16.19 9.66 -6.51
C HIS A 302 16.10 8.53 -5.47
N VAL A 303 15.76 7.32 -5.92
CA VAL A 303 15.51 6.17 -5.03
C VAL A 303 16.77 5.77 -4.24
N ASP A 304 17.93 5.79 -4.88
CA ASP A 304 19.23 5.49 -4.27
C ASP A 304 19.58 6.47 -3.14
N GLU A 305 19.32 7.76 -3.33
CA GLU A 305 19.51 8.78 -2.30
C GLU A 305 18.57 8.56 -1.12
N THR A 306 17.32 8.18 -1.37
CA THR A 306 16.36 7.82 -0.32
C THR A 306 16.85 6.61 0.48
N VAL A 307 17.45 5.60 -0.17
CA VAL A 307 18.00 4.41 0.51
C VAL A 307 19.25 4.75 1.34
N ALA A 308 20.01 5.76 0.93
CA ALA A 308 21.23 6.22 1.59
C ALA A 308 20.99 7.31 2.66
N ASP A 309 19.76 7.82 2.79
CA ASP A 309 19.46 8.96 3.65
C ASP A 309 19.76 8.69 5.14
N PRO A 310 20.61 9.50 5.79
CA PRO A 310 20.99 9.30 7.19
C PRO A 310 19.81 9.45 8.16
N HIS A 311 18.79 10.26 7.81
CA HIS A 311 17.61 10.39 8.65
C HIS A 311 16.77 9.11 8.64
N LEU A 312 16.54 8.51 7.48
CA LEU A 312 15.86 7.21 7.35
C LEU A 312 16.66 6.07 8.00
N ALA A 313 17.99 6.10 7.90
CA ALA A 313 18.86 5.17 8.63
C ALA A 313 18.68 5.31 10.16
N ALA A 314 18.74 6.52 10.70
CA ALA A 314 18.52 6.78 12.13
C ALA A 314 17.11 6.39 12.60
N ARG A 315 16.13 6.39 11.71
CA ARG A 315 14.74 5.96 11.96
C ARG A 315 14.50 4.46 11.76
N GLY A 316 15.53 3.70 11.41
CA GLY A 316 15.43 2.26 11.16
C GLY A 316 14.43 1.93 10.06
N MET A 317 14.37 2.76 9.02
CA MET A 317 13.38 2.63 7.93
C MET A 317 13.76 1.58 6.89
N PHE A 318 14.96 1.03 6.94
CA PHE A 318 15.36 -0.09 6.10
C PHE A 318 15.90 -1.21 6.98
N VAL A 319 15.56 -2.45 6.62
CA VAL A 319 16.08 -3.66 7.26
C VAL A 319 16.66 -4.58 6.21
N GLU A 320 17.67 -5.36 6.60
CA GLU A 320 18.26 -6.41 5.78
C GLU A 320 17.74 -7.76 6.26
N LEU A 321 17.32 -8.59 5.31
CA LEU A 321 16.71 -9.90 5.55
C LEU A 321 17.36 -10.93 4.64
N GLU A 322 17.54 -12.15 5.14
CA GLU A 322 17.96 -13.27 4.31
C GLU A 322 16.76 -13.89 3.60
N HIS A 323 16.79 -13.92 2.27
CA HIS A 323 15.82 -14.62 1.44
C HIS A 323 16.42 -15.92 0.88
N PRO A 324 15.76 -17.09 1.03
CA PRO A 324 16.32 -18.40 0.68
C PRO A 324 16.87 -18.53 -0.75
N LEU A 325 16.27 -17.81 -1.71
CA LEU A 325 16.64 -17.88 -3.13
C LEU A 325 17.23 -16.57 -3.69
N ALA A 326 17.16 -15.47 -2.95
CA ALA A 326 17.56 -14.14 -3.45
C ALA A 326 18.75 -13.56 -2.68
N GLY A 327 19.23 -14.25 -1.65
CA GLY A 327 20.28 -13.76 -0.76
C GLY A 327 19.76 -12.66 0.15
N THR A 328 20.66 -11.79 0.60
CA THR A 328 20.33 -10.64 1.42
C THR A 328 19.51 -9.62 0.62
N VAL A 329 18.30 -9.30 1.10
CA VAL A 329 17.43 -8.27 0.54
C VAL A 329 17.30 -7.11 1.53
N LYS A 330 17.45 -5.88 1.04
CA LYS A 330 17.22 -4.66 1.82
C LYS A 330 15.85 -4.09 1.46
N VAL A 331 14.98 -3.95 2.45
CA VAL A 331 13.58 -3.56 2.25
C VAL A 331 13.14 -2.46 3.22
N PRO A 332 12.11 -1.66 2.87
CA PRO A 332 11.50 -0.74 3.82
C PRO A 332 10.95 -1.47 5.05
N ASN A 333 11.16 -0.91 6.23
CA ASN A 333 10.59 -1.37 7.48
C ASN A 333 9.19 -0.77 7.71
N PHE A 334 8.47 -1.27 8.72
CA PHE A 334 7.17 -0.75 9.09
C PHE A 334 7.27 0.76 9.46
N PRO A 335 6.47 1.63 8.81
CA PRO A 335 6.68 3.07 8.88
C PRO A 335 6.21 3.71 10.20
N ILE A 336 5.31 3.06 10.93
CA ILE A 336 4.72 3.60 12.17
C ILE A 336 5.53 3.12 13.39
N LYS A 337 5.90 4.06 14.27
CA LYS A 337 6.71 3.79 15.47
C LYS A 337 5.82 3.81 16.71
N PHE A 338 5.24 2.65 17.04
CA PHE A 338 4.56 2.44 18.32
C PHE A 338 5.59 2.37 19.46
N SER A 339 5.33 3.04 20.59
CA SER A 339 6.27 3.12 21.71
C SER A 339 6.42 1.80 22.47
N GLU A 340 5.35 1.01 22.59
CA GLU A 340 5.31 -0.23 23.39
C GLU A 340 5.25 -1.50 22.53
N THR A 341 4.64 -1.41 21.35
CA THR A 341 4.36 -2.56 20.47
C THR A 341 4.82 -2.26 19.04
N PRO A 342 6.14 -2.07 18.82
CA PRO A 342 6.65 -1.71 17.50
C PRO A 342 6.23 -2.75 16.45
N GLY A 343 5.81 -2.28 15.28
CA GLY A 343 5.69 -3.16 14.11
C GLY A 343 7.08 -3.51 13.59
N GLU A 344 7.22 -4.70 13.02
CA GLU A 344 8.51 -5.27 12.68
C GLU A 344 8.45 -6.02 11.36
N VAL A 345 9.31 -5.65 10.41
CA VAL A 345 9.65 -6.51 9.27
C VAL A 345 10.72 -7.51 9.73
N ARG A 346 10.36 -8.79 9.80
CA ARG A 346 11.11 -9.87 10.46
C ARG A 346 11.44 -11.04 9.53
N SER A 347 10.75 -11.18 8.40
CA SER A 347 11.11 -12.17 7.38
C SER A 347 10.90 -11.63 5.97
N ALA A 348 11.76 -12.07 5.06
CA ALA A 348 11.58 -11.82 3.63
C ALA A 348 10.29 -12.48 3.11
N ALA A 349 9.90 -12.15 1.87
CA ALA A 349 8.77 -12.79 1.23
C ALA A 349 8.96 -14.32 1.11
N PRO A 350 7.88 -15.12 1.23
CA PRO A 350 8.00 -16.56 1.21
C PRO A 350 8.21 -17.13 -0.20
N VAL A 351 9.04 -18.17 -0.27
CA VAL A 351 9.10 -19.06 -1.45
C VAL A 351 7.75 -19.79 -1.58
N LEU A 352 7.35 -20.07 -2.81
CA LEU A 352 6.09 -20.78 -3.11
C LEU A 352 6.02 -22.12 -2.39
N GLY A 353 4.95 -22.34 -1.64
CA GLY A 353 4.70 -23.55 -0.86
C GLY A 353 5.64 -23.76 0.32
N ALA A 354 6.41 -22.74 0.74
CA ALA A 354 7.42 -22.89 1.79
C ALA A 354 6.83 -23.41 3.12
N HIS A 355 5.58 -23.09 3.42
CA HIS A 355 4.94 -23.41 4.69
C HIS A 355 3.75 -24.39 4.53
N SER A 356 3.56 -24.99 3.35
CA SER A 356 2.42 -25.88 3.09
C SER A 356 2.37 -27.06 4.07
N LYS A 357 3.49 -27.77 4.23
CA LYS A 357 3.57 -28.90 5.19
C LYS A 357 3.35 -28.44 6.63
N GLU A 358 4.03 -27.37 7.05
CA GLU A 358 3.91 -26.81 8.40
C GLU A 358 2.46 -26.44 8.74
N LEU A 359 1.78 -25.73 7.84
CA LEU A 359 0.43 -25.23 8.07
C LEU A 359 -0.60 -26.35 8.01
N LEU A 360 -0.54 -27.24 7.03
CA LEU A 360 -1.51 -28.33 6.91
C LEU A 360 -1.40 -29.32 8.08
N MET A 361 -0.19 -29.68 8.49
CA MET A 361 0.00 -30.58 9.62
C MET A 361 -0.22 -29.87 10.96
N GLY A 362 0.35 -28.68 11.14
CA GLY A 362 0.33 -27.96 12.40
C GLY A 362 -1.01 -27.31 12.73
N VAL A 363 -1.70 -26.73 11.75
CA VAL A 363 -2.99 -26.04 11.96
C VAL A 363 -4.17 -27.00 11.85
N LEU A 364 -4.15 -27.91 10.87
CA LEU A 364 -5.27 -28.82 10.61
C LEU A 364 -5.07 -30.23 11.20
N GLY A 365 -3.91 -30.55 11.77
CA GLY A 365 -3.63 -31.89 12.28
C GLY A 365 -3.54 -32.96 11.19
N MET A 366 -3.25 -32.56 9.96
CA MET A 366 -3.16 -33.47 8.81
C MET A 366 -1.99 -34.45 8.99
N SER A 367 -2.20 -35.73 8.67
CA SER A 367 -1.11 -36.72 8.70
C SER A 367 -0.12 -36.50 7.55
N GLU A 368 1.11 -36.97 7.74
CA GLU A 368 2.13 -36.88 6.69
C GLU A 368 1.75 -37.67 5.44
N GLU A 369 1.12 -38.83 5.59
CA GLU A 369 0.64 -39.65 4.49
C GLU A 369 -0.38 -38.88 3.65
N ARG A 370 -1.33 -38.22 4.33
CA ARG A 370 -2.35 -37.41 3.68
C ARG A 370 -1.76 -36.19 2.96
N PHE A 371 -0.78 -35.53 3.56
CA PHE A 371 -0.07 -34.44 2.91
C PHE A 371 0.63 -34.89 1.62
N VAL A 372 1.34 -36.03 1.67
CA VAL A 372 2.02 -36.59 0.49
C VAL A 372 1.02 -36.97 -0.61
N GLU A 373 -0.15 -37.50 -0.27
CA GLU A 373 -1.23 -37.76 -1.23
C GLU A 373 -1.70 -36.48 -1.92
N LEU A 374 -1.95 -35.40 -1.17
CA LEU A 374 -2.38 -34.12 -1.72
C LEU A 374 -1.34 -33.50 -2.66
N VAL A 375 -0.04 -33.63 -2.32
CA VAL A 375 1.05 -33.18 -3.19
C VAL A 375 1.05 -33.97 -4.49
N ARG A 376 0.91 -35.30 -4.43
CA ARG A 376 0.84 -36.16 -5.64
C ARG A 376 -0.38 -35.86 -6.50
N ALA A 377 -1.50 -35.53 -5.87
CA ALA A 377 -2.74 -35.16 -6.55
C ALA A 377 -2.71 -33.75 -7.15
N GLY A 378 -1.70 -32.93 -6.84
CA GLY A 378 -1.61 -31.54 -7.30
C GLY A 378 -2.60 -30.59 -6.60
N VAL A 379 -3.12 -31.00 -5.43
CA VAL A 379 -3.99 -30.15 -4.60
C VAL A 379 -3.16 -29.12 -3.83
N THR A 380 -1.94 -29.47 -3.44
CA THR A 380 -0.94 -28.59 -2.80
C THR A 380 0.43 -28.88 -3.42
N SER A 381 1.41 -28.03 -3.13
CA SER A 381 2.84 -28.23 -3.40
C SER A 381 3.68 -27.87 -2.17
N GLN A 382 4.97 -28.21 -2.21
CA GLN A 382 5.97 -27.85 -1.20
C GLN A 382 7.22 -27.35 -1.94
N ALA A 383 7.87 -26.33 -1.36
CA ALA A 383 9.12 -25.77 -1.88
C ALA A 383 10.28 -26.77 -1.93
#